data_AF-A0A518EZ00-F1
#
_entry.id   AF-A0A518EZ00-F1
#
_cell.length_a   1.000
_cell.length_b   1.000
_cell.length_c   1.000
_cell.angle_alpha   90.00
_cell.angle_beta   90.00
_cell.angle_gamma   90.00
#
_symmetry.space_group_name_H-M   'P 1'
#
loop_
_entity.id
_entity.type
_entity.pdbx_description
1 polymer ?
#
loop_
_entity_poly.entity_id
_entity_poly.type
_entity_poly.pdbx_seq_one_letter_code
_entity_poly.pdbx_strand_id
1 'polypeptide(L)'
;MVNADGFSLRALIRKGQRAQLEKLCRYVTRPAISLERFDVRPDGMVSWLLRKAWRDGTKGFVMTPYQFMARLAALAPHPREHQLTYQGVLAPASSLRDLVVPRPVVRKEPKEVDVANEDAAKSAGEPSKDQRYIRWADLLKRVFSEDVLSCPRCRGRRHMISVITDPETARKVLEGVRAAARRSSDSLGGRDPSSPGPSRSPPAEPEVRIPMPPRQGRLDFGK
;
A
#
# COMPACT_ATOMS: atom_id res chain seq x y z
N MET A 1 11.54 -12.65 -9.49
CA MET A 1 12.06 -12.11 -8.22
C MET A 1 13.43 -12.73 -8.08
N VAL A 2 14.48 -11.93 -8.23
CA VAL A 2 15.85 -12.44 -8.15
C VAL A 2 16.28 -12.28 -6.70
N ASN A 3 16.73 -13.37 -6.08
CA ASN A 3 17.29 -13.36 -4.74
C ASN A 3 18.81 -13.47 -4.89
N ALA A 4 19.54 -12.49 -4.35
CA ALA A 4 20.99 -12.52 -4.22
C ALA A 4 21.31 -12.10 -2.78
N ASP A 5 22.06 -12.95 -2.07
CA ASP A 5 22.65 -12.67 -0.75
C ASP A 5 21.71 -12.00 0.26
N GLY A 6 20.48 -12.53 0.38
CA GLY A 6 19.49 -12.04 1.34
C GLY A 6 18.67 -10.82 0.90
N PHE A 7 18.94 -10.26 -0.28
CA PHE A 7 18.14 -9.19 -0.86
C PHE A 7 17.22 -9.74 -1.96
N SER A 8 15.92 -9.60 -1.75
CA SER A 8 14.93 -9.85 -2.80
C SER A 8 14.82 -8.61 -3.69
N LEU A 9 15.54 -8.59 -4.80
CA LEU A 9 15.50 -7.48 -5.74
C LEU A 9 14.25 -7.61 -6.61
N ARG A 10 13.29 -6.69 -6.42
CA ARG A 10 12.12 -6.55 -7.28
C ARG A 10 12.46 -5.67 -8.48
N ALA A 11 13.47 -6.05 -9.27
CA ALA A 11 13.76 -5.37 -10.53
C ALA A 11 12.83 -5.91 -11.62
N LEU A 12 11.84 -5.09 -11.98
CA LEU A 12 10.96 -5.30 -13.14
C LEU A 12 11.56 -4.73 -14.43
N ILE A 13 12.83 -4.34 -14.45
CA ILE A 13 13.46 -3.68 -15.60
C ILE A 13 14.01 -4.76 -16.53
N ARG A 14 13.38 -4.90 -17.71
CA ARG A 14 13.80 -5.85 -18.74
C ARG A 14 14.90 -5.24 -19.61
N LYS A 15 15.77 -6.08 -20.16
CA LYS A 15 16.75 -5.70 -21.19
C LYS A 15 16.01 -4.98 -22.35
N GLY A 16 16.50 -3.81 -22.75
CA GLY A 16 15.88 -2.97 -23.79
C GLY A 16 15.11 -1.74 -23.28
N GLN A 17 14.79 -1.65 -21.99
CA GLN A 17 14.12 -0.48 -21.41
C GLN A 17 15.12 0.59 -20.95
N ARG A 18 15.78 1.25 -21.91
CA ARG A 18 16.89 2.20 -21.66
C ARG A 18 16.52 3.32 -20.69
N ALA A 19 15.31 3.88 -20.80
CA ALA A 19 14.83 4.94 -19.89
C ALA A 19 14.67 4.46 -18.43
N GLN A 20 14.23 3.22 -18.21
CA GLN A 20 14.10 2.67 -16.86
C GLN A 20 15.46 2.30 -16.26
N LEU A 21 16.37 1.78 -17.09
CA LEU A 21 17.77 1.57 -16.75
C LEU A 21 18.44 2.88 -16.33
N GLU A 22 18.27 3.94 -17.11
CA GLU A 22 18.81 5.25 -16.79
C GLU A 22 18.27 5.77 -15.44
N LYS A 23 16.95 5.61 -15.19
CA LYS A 23 16.35 5.99 -13.92
C LYS A 23 16.92 5.19 -12.74
N LEU A 24 17.15 3.89 -12.92
CA LEU A 24 17.80 3.05 -11.92
C LEU A 24 19.25 3.49 -11.69
N CYS A 25 20.02 3.74 -12.75
CA CYS A 25 21.39 4.23 -12.65
C CYS A 25 21.43 5.55 -11.88
N ARG A 26 20.58 6.53 -12.21
CA ARG A 26 20.48 7.80 -11.47
C ARG A 26 20.12 7.61 -9.99
N TYR A 27 19.32 6.60 -9.68
CA TYR A 27 18.97 6.27 -8.29
C TYR A 27 20.15 5.65 -7.54
N VAL A 28 20.85 4.70 -8.16
CA VAL A 28 22.03 4.02 -7.58
C VAL A 28 23.21 4.98 -7.43
N THR A 29 23.42 5.88 -8.40
CA THR A 29 24.50 6.87 -8.36
C THR A 29 24.11 8.15 -7.63
N ARG A 30 22.92 8.22 -7.02
CA ARG A 30 22.50 9.40 -6.26
C ARG A 30 23.47 9.58 -5.09
N PRO A 31 24.17 10.71 -4.99
CA PRO A 31 25.14 10.91 -3.93
C PRO A 31 24.43 10.94 -2.57
N ALA A 32 25.07 10.34 -1.56
CA ALA A 32 24.55 10.30 -0.19
C ALA A 32 24.39 11.70 0.42
N ILE A 33 25.13 12.68 -0.12
CA ILE A 33 25.12 14.08 0.30
C ILE A 33 24.88 15.02 -0.88
N SER A 34 24.39 16.21 -0.56
CA SER A 34 24.14 17.28 -1.53
C SER A 34 25.44 17.94 -1.96
N LEU A 35 25.85 17.75 -3.21
CA LEU A 35 27.07 18.38 -3.76
C LEU A 35 26.98 19.90 -3.80
N GLU A 36 25.79 20.47 -4.03
CA GLU A 36 25.55 21.93 -4.00
C GLU A 36 25.87 22.60 -2.64
N ARG A 37 25.92 21.80 -1.57
CA ARG A 37 26.15 22.28 -0.19
C ARG A 37 27.49 21.84 0.37
N PHE A 38 28.36 21.29 -0.49
CA PHE A 38 29.66 20.76 -0.13
C PHE A 38 30.72 21.53 -0.92
N ASP A 39 31.75 22.02 -0.24
CA ASP A 39 32.85 22.70 -0.89
C ASP A 39 34.18 22.47 -0.17
N VAL A 40 35.27 22.42 -0.93
CA VAL A 40 36.63 22.31 -0.41
C VAL A 40 37.23 23.71 -0.41
N ARG A 41 37.50 24.21 0.79
CA ARG A 41 38.01 25.56 1.01
C ARG A 41 39.47 25.68 0.57
N PRO A 42 39.97 26.91 0.33
CA PRO A 42 41.37 27.14 -0.06
C PRO A 42 42.39 26.69 1.00
N ASP A 43 41.98 26.63 2.27
CA ASP A 43 42.78 26.13 3.40
C ASP A 43 42.86 24.59 3.46
N GLY A 44 42.26 23.89 2.48
CA GLY A 44 42.20 22.43 2.43
C GLY A 44 41.16 21.82 3.38
N MET A 45 40.38 22.64 4.09
CA MET A 45 39.28 22.15 4.91
C MET A 45 38.02 21.89 4.08
N VAL A 46 37.21 20.96 4.55
CA VAL A 46 35.93 20.65 3.96
C VAL A 46 34.85 21.47 4.66
N SER A 47 34.05 22.18 3.87
CA SER A 47 32.85 22.88 4.34
C SER A 47 31.58 22.18 3.85
N TRP A 48 30.64 21.99 4.77
CA TRP A 48 29.36 21.35 4.46
C TRP A 48 28.20 22.12 5.09
N LEU A 49 27.30 22.64 4.26
CA LEU A 49 26.16 23.46 4.67
C LEU A 49 24.90 22.63 4.93
N LEU A 50 24.24 22.93 6.04
CA LEU A 50 22.96 22.35 6.38
C LEU A 50 21.84 22.95 5.52
N ARG A 51 20.83 22.14 5.19
CA ARG A 51 19.65 22.61 4.44
C ARG A 51 18.89 23.69 5.22
N LYS A 52 18.86 23.56 6.55
CA LYS A 52 18.25 24.52 7.46
C LYS A 52 19.17 24.67 8.66
N ALA A 53 19.34 25.91 9.13
CA ALA A 53 20.07 26.18 10.35
C ALA A 53 19.43 25.44 11.54
N TRP A 54 20.27 24.96 12.45
CA TRP A 54 19.81 24.43 13.72
C TRP A 54 19.28 25.52 14.64
N ARG A 55 18.64 25.11 15.75
CA ARG A 55 18.04 26.03 16.73
C ARG A 55 19.07 26.94 17.40
N ASP A 56 20.31 26.48 17.49
CA ASP A 56 21.48 27.20 18.00
C ASP A 56 22.11 28.16 16.96
N GLY A 57 21.55 28.23 15.74
CA GLY A 57 22.06 29.06 14.66
C GLY A 57 23.17 28.41 13.82
N THR A 58 23.57 27.17 14.13
CA THR A 58 24.58 26.44 13.35
C THR A 58 24.10 26.22 11.91
N LYS A 59 24.85 26.73 10.91
CA LYS A 59 24.49 26.67 9.48
C LYS A 59 25.25 25.60 8.69
N GLY A 60 26.32 25.06 9.25
CA GLY A 60 27.17 24.09 8.56
C GLY A 60 28.35 23.69 9.43
N PHE A 61 29.17 22.81 8.88
CA PHE A 61 30.36 22.30 9.55
C PHE A 61 31.59 22.57 8.69
N VAL A 62 32.68 22.94 9.35
CA VAL A 62 34.03 22.95 8.76
C VAL A 62 34.84 21.89 9.47
N MET A 63 35.48 21.01 8.71
CA MET A 63 36.23 19.89 9.27
C MET A 63 37.41 19.52 8.36
N THR A 64 38.36 18.76 8.89
CA THR A 64 39.45 18.24 8.05
C THR A 64 38.91 17.19 7.07
N PRO A 65 39.57 16.97 5.91
CA PRO A 65 39.16 15.93 4.96
C PRO A 65 39.05 14.54 5.61
N TYR A 66 39.95 14.21 6.54
CA TYR A 66 39.94 12.94 7.25
C TYR A 66 38.73 12.81 8.19
N GLN A 67 38.40 13.87 8.95
CA GLN A 67 37.20 13.87 9.80
C GLN A 67 35.92 13.71 8.98
N PHE A 68 35.87 14.34 7.79
CA PHE A 68 34.75 14.19 6.88
C PHE A 68 34.62 12.74 6.38
N MET A 69 35.71 12.13 5.91
CA MET A 69 35.71 10.73 5.49
C MET A 69 35.33 9.77 6.62
N ALA A 70 35.83 9.99 7.84
CA ALA A 70 35.49 9.18 9.00
C ALA A 70 33.99 9.26 9.33
N ARG A 71 33.40 10.48 9.30
CA ARG A 71 31.96 10.67 9.51
C ARG A 71 31.11 10.05 8.39
N LEU A 72 31.56 10.11 7.14
CA LEU A 72 30.90 9.41 6.04
C LEU A 72 30.96 7.89 6.20
N ALA A 73 32.12 7.35 6.58
CA ALA A 73 32.29 5.92 6.82
C ALA A 73 31.40 5.43 7.97
N ALA A 74 31.18 6.25 9.00
CA ALA A 74 30.29 5.92 10.11
C ALA A 74 28.81 5.79 9.71
N LEU A 75 28.40 6.34 8.55
CA LEU A 75 27.05 6.14 8.01
C LEU A 75 26.88 4.79 7.32
N ALA A 76 28.00 4.12 6.96
CA ALA A 76 27.94 2.79 6.40
C ALA A 76 27.56 1.80 7.51
N PRO A 77 26.44 1.08 7.38
CA PRO A 77 26.00 0.13 8.39
C PRO A 77 26.99 -1.02 8.51
N HIS A 78 27.12 -1.58 9.71
CA HIS A 78 27.98 -2.75 9.94
C HIS A 78 27.51 -3.93 9.07
N PRO A 79 28.46 -4.71 8.53
CA PRO A 79 28.12 -5.87 7.73
C PRO A 79 27.33 -6.87 8.59
N ARG A 80 26.33 -7.51 7.96
CA ARG A 80 25.48 -8.57 8.56
C ARG A 80 24.55 -8.13 9.69
N GLU A 81 24.38 -6.83 9.91
CA GLU A 81 23.36 -6.32 10.83
C GLU A 81 22.04 -5.98 10.11
N HIS A 82 20.91 -6.19 10.78
CA HIS A 82 19.60 -5.83 10.27
C HIS A 82 19.42 -4.30 10.27
N GLN A 83 19.56 -3.67 9.10
CA GLN A 83 19.39 -2.21 8.93
C GLN A 83 17.96 -1.74 9.20
N LEU A 84 16.98 -2.65 9.14
CA LEU A 84 15.57 -2.33 9.29
C LEU A 84 14.92 -3.36 10.22
N THR A 85 14.48 -2.90 11.38
CA THR A 85 13.66 -3.70 12.30
C THR A 85 12.22 -3.23 12.19
N TYR A 86 11.36 -4.04 11.58
CA TYR A 86 9.94 -3.77 11.54
C TYR A 86 9.34 -4.00 12.93
N GLN A 87 8.51 -3.07 13.39
CA GLN A 87 7.80 -3.16 14.66
C GLN A 87 6.29 -3.27 14.42
N GLY A 88 5.59 -3.88 15.37
CA GLY A 88 4.13 -4.01 15.35
C GLY A 88 3.62 -5.40 14.98
N VAL A 89 2.30 -5.58 15.11
CA VAL A 89 1.64 -6.89 15.06
C VAL A 89 1.85 -7.63 13.73
N LEU A 90 2.00 -6.90 12.64
CA LEU A 90 2.25 -7.46 11.30
C LEU A 90 3.74 -7.63 10.95
N ALA A 91 4.66 -7.21 11.83
CA ALA A 91 6.10 -7.33 11.60
C ALA A 91 6.49 -8.82 11.45
N PRO A 92 7.43 -9.17 10.55
CA PRO A 92 7.77 -10.57 10.28
C PRO A 92 8.14 -11.41 11.50
N ALA A 93 8.81 -10.78 12.49
CA ALA A 93 9.25 -11.40 13.74
C ALA A 93 8.27 -11.19 14.93
N SER A 94 7.09 -10.62 14.71
CA SER A 94 6.09 -10.44 15.77
C SER A 94 5.47 -11.78 16.16
N SER A 95 5.48 -12.10 17.46
CA SER A 95 4.84 -13.31 18.02
C SER A 95 3.33 -13.36 17.77
N LEU A 96 2.68 -12.19 17.68
CA LEU A 96 1.26 -12.07 17.42
C LEU A 96 0.90 -12.18 15.94
N ARG A 97 1.89 -12.19 15.05
CA ARG A 97 1.66 -12.22 13.60
C ARG A 97 0.89 -13.47 13.17
N ASP A 98 1.17 -14.61 13.78
CA ASP A 98 0.52 -15.88 13.48
C ASP A 98 -0.96 -15.91 13.87
N LEU A 99 -1.37 -15.07 14.82
CA LEU A 99 -2.77 -14.94 15.23
C LEU A 99 -3.56 -14.00 14.30
N VAL A 100 -2.89 -13.04 13.67
CA VAL A 100 -3.53 -11.96 12.90
C VAL A 100 -3.43 -12.18 11.39
N VAL A 101 -2.31 -12.72 10.91
CA VAL A 101 -2.13 -13.01 9.47
C VAL A 101 -2.74 -14.38 9.18
N PRO A 102 -3.81 -14.47 8.37
CA PRO A 102 -4.40 -15.75 8.02
C PRO A 102 -3.34 -16.64 7.37
N ARG A 103 -3.02 -17.77 8.01
CA ARG A 103 -2.11 -18.75 7.42
C ARG A 103 -2.80 -19.36 6.20
N PRO A 104 -2.17 -19.36 5.01
CA PRO A 104 -2.71 -20.11 3.89
C PRO A 104 -2.78 -21.57 4.30
N VAL A 105 -3.99 -22.13 4.33
CA VAL A 105 -4.21 -23.54 4.62
C VAL A 105 -3.66 -24.33 3.44
N VAL A 106 -2.42 -24.78 3.53
CA VAL A 106 -1.91 -25.82 2.63
C VAL A 106 -2.63 -27.09 3.05
N ARG A 107 -3.75 -27.39 2.38
CA ARG A 107 -4.38 -28.70 2.49
C ARG A 107 -3.36 -29.73 2.00
N LYS A 108 -2.73 -30.44 2.93
CA LYS A 108 -2.11 -31.72 2.61
C LYS A 108 -3.25 -32.69 2.40
N GLU A 109 -3.59 -32.96 1.14
CA GLU A 109 -4.42 -34.11 0.84
C GLU A 109 -3.67 -35.38 1.27
N PRO A 110 -4.32 -36.30 2.00
CA PRO A 110 -3.73 -37.59 2.30
C PRO A 110 -3.54 -38.34 0.98
N LYS A 111 -2.30 -38.73 0.69
CA LYS A 111 -2.00 -39.75 -0.32
C LYS A 111 -2.52 -41.08 0.19
N GLU A 112 -3.69 -41.49 -0.27
CA GLU A 112 -4.06 -42.91 -0.25
C GLU A 112 -3.38 -43.61 -1.43
N VAL A 113 -2.88 -44.81 -1.14
CA VAL A 113 -2.04 -45.63 -1.99
C VAL A 113 -2.93 -46.60 -2.77
N ASP A 114 -2.72 -46.63 -4.09
CA ASP A 114 -2.97 -47.68 -5.09
C ASP A 114 -4.37 -48.30 -5.26
N VAL A 115 -4.94 -48.23 -6.48
CA VAL A 115 -4.91 -49.32 -7.49
C VAL A 115 -5.09 -48.76 -8.91
N ALA A 116 -4.11 -49.10 -9.77
CA ALA A 116 -4.06 -49.13 -11.24
C ALA A 116 -5.17 -48.46 -12.09
N ASN A 117 -4.76 -47.45 -12.87
CA ASN A 117 -4.93 -47.49 -14.32
C ASN A 117 -3.89 -46.57 -14.99
N GLU A 118 -3.02 -47.17 -15.80
CA GLU A 118 -2.06 -46.46 -16.64
C GLU A 118 -2.83 -45.80 -17.79
N ASP A 119 -2.73 -44.47 -17.90
CA ASP A 119 -2.78 -43.66 -19.14
C ASP A 119 -3.28 -42.23 -18.86
N ALA A 120 -2.47 -41.43 -18.17
CA ALA A 120 -2.52 -39.96 -18.23
C ALA A 120 -1.25 -39.33 -17.61
N ALA A 121 -0.08 -39.75 -18.06
CA ALA A 121 1.15 -39.03 -17.74
C ALA A 121 1.17 -37.70 -18.51
N LYS A 122 0.83 -36.58 -17.83
CA LYS A 122 1.45 -35.24 -17.93
C LYS A 122 0.59 -34.17 -17.24
N SER A 123 0.94 -33.89 -15.99
CA SER A 123 1.28 -32.55 -15.47
C SER A 123 0.90 -32.47 -13.99
N ALA A 124 1.92 -32.58 -13.14
CA ALA A 124 1.87 -32.10 -11.78
C ALA A 124 1.65 -30.58 -11.81
N GLY A 125 0.39 -30.16 -11.67
CA GLY A 125 -0.03 -28.77 -11.71
C GLY A 125 0.21 -28.07 -10.37
N GLU A 126 0.99 -27.00 -10.44
CA GLU A 126 1.21 -25.97 -9.43
C GLU A 126 -0.07 -25.58 -8.64
N PRO A 127 0.05 -25.11 -7.38
CA PRO A 127 -1.10 -24.57 -6.64
C PRO A 127 -1.83 -23.53 -7.50
N SER A 128 -3.11 -23.74 -7.75
CA SER A 128 -3.87 -22.95 -8.71
C SER A 128 -3.83 -21.46 -8.32
N LYS A 129 -3.49 -20.61 -9.30
CA LYS A 129 -3.46 -19.14 -9.16
C LYS A 129 -4.81 -18.55 -8.78
N ASP A 130 -5.88 -19.34 -8.82
CA ASP A 130 -7.25 -18.95 -8.48
C ASP A 130 -7.48 -18.62 -7.01
N GLN A 131 -6.60 -19.05 -6.09
CA GLN A 131 -6.74 -18.69 -4.67
C GLN A 131 -6.46 -17.20 -4.38
N ARG A 132 -5.98 -16.41 -5.35
CA ARG A 132 -5.62 -14.99 -5.14
C ARG A 132 -6.60 -13.99 -5.75
N TYR A 133 -7.54 -14.42 -6.60
CA TYR A 133 -8.47 -13.48 -7.22
C TYR A 133 -9.69 -13.25 -6.34
N ILE A 134 -9.72 -12.10 -5.67
CA ILE A 134 -10.91 -11.59 -4.98
C ILE A 134 -11.67 -10.73 -6.00
N ARG A 135 -12.95 -11.01 -6.25
CA ARG A 135 -13.79 -10.16 -7.10
C ARG A 135 -13.84 -8.76 -6.52
N TRP A 136 -13.80 -7.73 -7.36
CA TRP A 136 -13.78 -6.32 -6.90
C TRP A 136 -14.92 -5.99 -5.92
N ALA A 137 -16.12 -6.55 -6.14
CA ALA A 137 -17.28 -6.34 -5.28
C ALA A 137 -17.08 -6.96 -3.89
N ASP A 138 -16.46 -8.15 -3.82
CA ASP A 138 -16.15 -8.81 -2.55
C ASP A 138 -15.04 -8.07 -1.80
N LEU A 139 -14.11 -7.43 -2.54
CA LEU A 139 -13.08 -6.58 -1.94
C LEU A 139 -13.69 -5.33 -1.30
N LEU A 140 -14.58 -4.63 -1.99
CA LEU A 140 -15.28 -3.45 -1.45
C LEU A 140 -16.12 -3.83 -0.22
N LYS A 141 -16.78 -4.98 -0.25
CA LYS A 141 -17.51 -5.50 0.91
C LYS A 141 -16.60 -5.82 2.09
N ARG A 142 -15.40 -6.36 1.86
CA ARG A 142 -14.45 -6.68 2.95
C ARG A 142 -13.79 -5.45 3.56
N VAL A 143 -13.43 -4.46 2.74
CA VAL A 143 -12.66 -3.28 3.17
C VAL A 143 -13.57 -2.17 3.68
N PHE A 144 -14.71 -1.94 3.01
CA PHE A 144 -15.61 -0.82 3.30
C PHE A 144 -16.98 -1.26 3.83
N SER A 145 -17.24 -2.57 3.97
CA SER A 145 -18.57 -3.10 4.32
C SER A 145 -19.68 -2.71 3.33
N GLU A 146 -19.32 -2.34 2.10
CA GLU A 146 -20.27 -1.93 1.05
C GLU A 146 -20.54 -3.06 0.05
N ASP A 147 -21.81 -3.51 -0.04
CA ASP A 147 -22.25 -4.49 -1.03
C ASP A 147 -22.85 -3.80 -2.26
N VAL A 148 -21.99 -3.36 -3.19
CA VAL A 148 -22.36 -2.61 -4.41
C VAL A 148 -23.30 -3.42 -5.34
N LEU A 149 -23.28 -4.74 -5.22
CA LEU A 149 -24.16 -5.62 -6.00
C LEU A 149 -25.53 -5.82 -5.34
N SER A 150 -25.78 -5.28 -4.15
CA SER A 150 -27.11 -5.25 -3.55
C SER A 150 -27.91 -4.07 -4.07
N CYS A 151 -29.14 -4.31 -4.55
CA CYS A 151 -30.03 -3.22 -4.94
C CYS A 151 -30.66 -2.57 -3.68
N PRO A 152 -30.50 -1.26 -3.45
CA PRO A 152 -31.08 -0.58 -2.29
C PRO A 152 -32.62 -0.50 -2.34
N ARG A 153 -33.25 -0.69 -3.51
CA ARG A 153 -34.71 -0.61 -3.66
C ARG A 153 -35.42 -1.95 -3.46
N CYS A 154 -34.97 -2.99 -4.16
CA CYS A 154 -35.64 -4.30 -4.15
C CYS A 154 -34.82 -5.41 -3.49
N ARG A 155 -33.63 -5.11 -2.95
CA ARG A 155 -32.69 -6.08 -2.35
C ARG A 155 -32.23 -7.22 -3.28
N GLY A 156 -32.55 -7.15 -4.58
CA GLY A 156 -32.07 -8.08 -5.59
C GLY A 156 -30.57 -7.94 -5.87
N ARG A 157 -29.96 -9.01 -6.41
CA ARG A 157 -28.55 -9.04 -6.82
C ARG A 157 -28.36 -8.43 -8.21
N ARG A 158 -27.52 -7.40 -8.28
CA ARG A 158 -27.01 -6.80 -9.51
C ARG A 158 -25.78 -7.58 -9.97
N HIS A 159 -25.56 -7.66 -11.27
CA HIS A 159 -24.36 -8.24 -11.87
C HIS A 159 -23.72 -7.21 -12.81
N MET A 160 -22.39 -7.24 -12.91
CA MET A 160 -21.65 -6.36 -13.81
C MET A 160 -21.87 -6.82 -15.26
N ILE A 161 -22.34 -5.92 -16.11
CA ILE A 161 -22.60 -6.21 -17.53
C ILE A 161 -21.39 -5.77 -18.38
N SER A 162 -20.87 -4.56 -18.14
CA SER A 162 -19.71 -4.02 -18.83
C SER A 162 -19.01 -2.94 -18.01
N VAL A 163 -17.75 -2.66 -18.36
CA VAL A 163 -16.96 -1.55 -17.82
C VAL A 163 -16.77 -0.52 -18.93
N ILE A 164 -17.23 0.71 -18.70
CA ILE A 164 -17.09 1.82 -19.64
C ILE A 164 -15.95 2.71 -19.16
N THR A 165 -14.85 2.76 -19.90
CA THR A 165 -13.68 3.58 -19.57
C THR A 165 -13.69 4.94 -20.27
N ASP A 166 -14.41 5.08 -21.38
CA ASP A 166 -14.52 6.31 -22.14
C ASP A 166 -15.49 7.31 -21.48
N PRO A 167 -15.06 8.55 -21.17
CA PRO A 167 -15.87 9.51 -20.43
C PRO A 167 -17.08 10.03 -21.21
N GLU A 168 -17.00 10.18 -22.53
CA GLU A 168 -18.12 10.67 -23.33
C GLU A 168 -19.22 9.62 -23.44
N THR A 169 -18.84 8.37 -23.65
CA THR A 169 -19.75 7.22 -23.66
C THR A 169 -20.42 7.05 -22.31
N ALA A 170 -19.67 7.17 -21.21
CA ALA A 170 -20.24 7.10 -19.86
C ALA A 170 -21.32 8.19 -19.64
N ARG A 171 -21.09 9.42 -20.11
CA ARG A 171 -22.07 10.52 -20.01
C ARG A 171 -23.36 10.20 -20.78
N LYS A 172 -23.24 9.80 -22.05
CA LYS A 172 -24.41 9.46 -22.89
C LYS A 172 -25.25 8.33 -22.27
N VAL A 173 -24.60 7.30 -21.76
CA VAL A 173 -25.28 6.18 -21.08
C VAL A 173 -25.98 6.65 -19.81
N LEU A 174 -25.32 7.45 -18.96
CA LEU A 174 -25.94 7.96 -17.73
C LEU A 174 -27.13 8.90 -18.00
N GLU A 175 -27.06 9.72 -19.04
CA GLU A 175 -28.17 10.56 -19.48
C GLU A 175 -29.36 9.70 -19.95
N GLY A 176 -29.11 8.69 -20.77
CA GLY A 176 -30.12 7.73 -21.20
C GLY A 176 -30.79 6.99 -20.04
N VAL A 177 -30.00 6.52 -19.07
CA VAL A 177 -30.50 5.84 -17.87
C VAL A 177 -31.35 6.79 -17.01
N ARG A 178 -30.93 8.04 -16.82
CA ARG A 178 -31.71 9.05 -16.08
C ARG A 178 -33.03 9.39 -16.78
N ALA A 179 -33.00 9.54 -18.11
CA ALA A 179 -34.21 9.79 -18.89
C ALA A 179 -35.19 8.61 -18.82
N ALA A 180 -34.70 7.37 -18.90
CA ALA A 180 -35.52 6.17 -18.72
C ALA A 180 -36.11 6.06 -17.32
N ALA A 181 -35.34 6.39 -16.28
CA ALA A 181 -35.82 6.37 -14.88
C ALA A 181 -36.90 7.43 -14.60
N ARG A 182 -36.86 8.58 -15.28
CA ARG A 182 -37.92 9.60 -15.18
C ARG A 182 -39.22 9.15 -15.85
N ARG A 183 -39.11 8.52 -17.03
CA ARG A 183 -40.28 7.95 -17.73
C ARG A 183 -40.97 6.84 -16.93
N SER A 184 -40.21 6.03 -16.21
CA SER A 184 -40.77 4.97 -15.35
C SER A 184 -41.34 5.48 -14.02
N SER A 185 -40.87 6.63 -13.51
CA SER A 185 -41.52 7.28 -12.37
C SER A 185 -42.83 7.98 -12.75
N ASP A 186 -42.92 8.57 -13.95
CA ASP A 186 -44.14 9.23 -14.43
C ASP A 186 -45.28 8.23 -14.69
N SER A 187 -44.96 6.98 -15.01
CA SER A 187 -45.96 5.92 -15.22
C SER A 187 -46.52 5.31 -13.92
N LEU A 188 -46.00 5.69 -12.75
CA LEU A 188 -46.50 5.30 -11.42
C LEU A 188 -47.13 6.47 -10.64
N GLY A 189 -47.33 7.63 -11.29
CA GLY A 189 -47.89 8.84 -10.70
C GLY A 189 -49.42 8.82 -10.58
N GLY A 190 -49.93 8.05 -9.62
CA GLY A 190 -51.35 8.03 -9.25
C GLY A 190 -51.55 7.81 -7.76
N ARG A 191 -51.04 8.71 -6.90
CA ARG A 191 -51.58 8.95 -5.55
C ARG A 191 -51.12 10.30 -4.97
N ASP A 192 -52.10 11.00 -4.41
CA ASP A 192 -52.09 12.37 -3.90
C ASP A 192 -50.98 12.73 -2.87
N PRO A 193 -50.62 14.02 -2.76
CA PRO A 193 -49.74 14.55 -1.75
C PRO A 193 -50.54 14.92 -0.50
N SER A 194 -50.56 14.08 0.52
CA SER A 194 -50.99 14.49 1.86
C SER A 194 -50.42 13.55 2.92
N SER A 195 -49.33 13.98 3.56
CA SER A 195 -49.18 14.01 5.02
C SER A 195 -47.73 14.35 5.42
N PRO A 196 -47.54 15.09 6.53
CA PRO A 196 -46.27 15.68 6.90
C PRO A 196 -45.34 14.59 7.45
N GLY A 197 -44.09 14.57 6.96
CA GLY A 197 -43.07 13.66 7.49
C GLY A 197 -42.70 14.03 8.93
N PRO A 198 -42.39 13.05 9.81
CA PRO A 198 -41.93 13.34 11.15
C PRO A 198 -40.55 14.02 11.11
N SER A 199 -40.40 15.00 12.00
CA SER A 199 -39.19 15.76 12.29
C SER A 199 -37.95 14.88 12.39
N ARG A 200 -36.94 15.15 11.56
CA ARG A 200 -35.56 14.68 11.78
C ARG A 200 -35.05 15.30 13.08
N SER A 201 -35.06 14.52 14.15
CA SER A 201 -34.04 14.69 15.19
C SER A 201 -32.75 14.05 14.67
N PRO A 202 -31.57 14.70 14.79
CA PRO A 202 -30.31 14.06 14.44
C PRO A 202 -30.04 12.88 15.39
N PRO A 203 -29.52 11.74 14.90
CA PRO A 203 -29.13 10.65 15.78
C PRO A 203 -27.94 11.08 16.64
N ALA A 204 -28.00 10.75 17.93
CA ALA A 204 -26.92 10.95 18.88
C ALA A 204 -25.65 10.23 18.41
N GLU A 205 -24.55 10.96 18.33
CA GLU A 205 -23.23 10.38 18.10
C GLU A 205 -22.86 9.46 19.28
N PRO A 206 -22.45 8.21 19.05
CA PRO A 206 -21.69 7.50 20.07
C PRO A 206 -20.28 8.12 20.09
N GLU A 207 -20.00 8.91 21.14
CA GLU A 207 -18.64 9.32 21.50
C GLU A 207 -17.79 8.07 21.79
N VAL A 208 -17.19 7.48 20.77
CA VAL A 208 -16.06 6.56 20.95
C VAL A 208 -14.79 7.40 20.93
N ARG A 209 -14.43 7.96 22.09
CA ARG A 209 -13.08 8.49 22.32
C ARG A 209 -12.11 7.32 22.27
N ILE A 210 -11.40 7.18 21.15
CA ILE A 210 -10.21 6.34 21.08
C ILE A 210 -9.16 7.04 21.97
N PRO A 211 -8.72 6.43 23.10
CA PRO A 211 -7.72 7.06 23.95
C PRO A 211 -6.40 7.18 23.20
N MET A 212 -5.85 8.40 23.19
CA MET A 212 -4.52 8.67 22.67
C MET A 212 -3.51 7.88 23.53
N PRO A 213 -2.58 7.11 22.95
CA PRO A 213 -1.53 6.49 23.74
C PRO A 213 -0.72 7.57 24.46
N PRO A 214 -0.29 7.34 25.71
CA PRO A 214 0.49 8.32 26.45
C PRO A 214 1.74 8.67 25.65
N ARG A 215 2.02 9.98 25.56
CA ARG A 215 3.30 10.47 25.02
C ARG A 215 4.40 9.80 25.82
N GLN A 216 5.16 8.91 25.18
CA GLN A 216 6.37 8.36 25.77
C GLN A 216 7.21 9.53 26.27
N GLY A 217 7.46 9.54 27.58
CA GLY A 217 8.24 10.56 28.26
C GLY A 217 9.58 10.73 27.56
N ARG A 218 10.06 11.97 27.57
CA ARG A 218 11.42 12.34 27.21
C ARG A 218 12.36 11.35 27.91
N LEU A 219 13.14 10.58 27.13
CA LEU A 219 14.23 9.80 27.66
C LEU A 219 15.24 10.79 28.23
N ASP A 220 15.21 10.98 29.55
CA ASP A 220 16.24 11.71 30.27
C ASP A 220 17.49 10.82 30.29
N PHE A 221 18.47 11.17 29.47
CA PHE A 221 19.82 10.66 29.64
C PHE A 221 20.42 11.39 30.83
N GLY A 222 20.52 10.68 31.96
CA GLY A 222 21.26 11.12 33.14
C GLY A 222 22.71 11.46 32.80
N LYS A 223 23.25 12.41 33.56
CA LYS A 223 24.59 12.99 33.46
C LYS A 223 25.72 11.95 33.56
#